data_AF-A0A1V5YM08-F1
#
_entry.id   AF-A0A1V5YM08-F1
#
_cell.length_a   1.000
_cell.length_b   1.000
_cell.length_c   1.000
_cell.angle_alpha   90.00
_cell.angle_beta   90.00
_cell.angle_gamma   90.00
#
_symmetry.space_group_name_H-M   'P 1'
#
loop_
_entity.id
_entity.type
_entity.pdbx_description
1 polymer ?
#
loop_
_entity_poly.entity_id
_entity_poly.type
_entity_poly.pdbx_seq_one_letter_code
_entity_poly.pdbx_strand_id
1 'polypeptide(L)'
;MMDGDCEPQPGQAIIGDAPRAALERAPAVGSHGVGARVALVRPSHTLPISLTGTDCALKCAHCGGQYLKGMVPIDQAGADGYTSCLISGGCDLQGRVPLGASLDRLAELHSGRLFNWHVGLASEREIRPILPYLDVVSFDIVGDDRTIREVYGLDATVADYKRTYAMLRRHGRVVPHLTLGLYGGEWRGEDRALEWLADQGAEALVLLVMVPTPGTRYADCCPPSVNSVVDFIERAGVVLGDVPVYLGCMRPGGRYRQELDPLAIAAGVVRIVNPARAAVEMALAQRLSVSWENECCVIRRP
;
A
#
# COMPACT_ATOMS: atom_id res chain seq x y z
N MET A 1 18.31 -5.65 -11.94
CA MET A 1 18.70 -7.05 -12.20
C MET A 1 18.46 -7.86 -10.94
N MET A 2 17.25 -8.39 -10.83
CA MET A 2 16.98 -9.80 -10.54
C MET A 2 15.71 -10.06 -11.34
N ASP A 3 15.84 -10.86 -12.39
CA ASP A 3 14.72 -11.28 -13.22
C ASP A 3 13.82 -12.14 -12.34
N GLY A 4 12.53 -11.77 -12.28
CA GLY A 4 11.54 -12.33 -11.37
C GLY A 4 11.08 -13.74 -11.75
N ASP A 5 12.01 -14.63 -12.09
CA ASP A 5 11.71 -16.05 -12.28
C ASP A 5 11.96 -16.77 -10.95
N CYS A 6 11.10 -16.47 -9.97
CA CYS A 6 10.97 -17.27 -8.76
C CYS A 6 10.07 -18.44 -9.12
N GLU A 7 10.61 -19.66 -9.21
CA GLU A 7 9.79 -20.85 -9.42
C GLU A 7 8.74 -20.95 -8.28
N PRO A 8 7.46 -21.21 -8.61
CA PRO A 8 6.41 -21.30 -7.60
C PRO A 8 6.75 -22.38 -6.57
N GLN A 9 6.59 -22.06 -5.27
CA GLN A 9 6.88 -23.01 -4.20
C GLN A 9 5.97 -24.26 -4.28
N PRO A 10 6.48 -25.46 -3.91
CA PRO A 10 5.72 -26.70 -3.99
C PRO A 10 4.46 -26.63 -3.11
N GLY A 11 3.29 -26.60 -3.75
CA GLY A 11 1.99 -26.38 -3.12
C GLY A 11 1.12 -25.34 -3.85
N GLN A 12 1.72 -24.51 -4.69
CA GLN A 12 0.97 -23.70 -5.66
C GLN A 12 0.55 -24.60 -6.83
N ALA A 13 -0.76 -24.86 -6.98
CA ALA A 13 -1.27 -25.65 -8.09
C ALA A 13 -0.87 -25.01 -9.43
N ILE A 14 -0.12 -25.75 -10.25
CA ILE A 14 0.18 -25.38 -11.63
C ILE A 14 -1.13 -25.49 -12.42
N ILE A 15 -1.78 -24.35 -12.64
CA ILE A 15 -2.83 -24.24 -13.66
C ILE A 15 -2.10 -23.86 -14.95
N GLY A 16 -1.92 -24.85 -15.83
CA GLY A 16 -1.16 -24.73 -17.08
C GLY A 16 -1.72 -23.71 -18.08
N ASP A 17 -0.83 -23.23 -18.96
CA ASP A 17 -1.07 -22.47 -20.20
C ASP A 17 -1.93 -21.19 -20.13
N ALA A 18 -1.91 -20.49 -19.00
CA ALA A 18 -2.69 -19.26 -18.79
C ALA A 18 -2.21 -17.94 -19.46
N PRO A 19 -0.95 -17.71 -19.90
CA PRO A 19 -0.53 -16.34 -20.25
C PRO A 19 -1.18 -15.80 -21.53
N ARG A 20 -1.70 -16.69 -22.39
CA ARG A 20 -2.46 -16.31 -23.59
C ARG A 20 -3.98 -16.29 -23.35
N ALA A 21 -4.46 -17.17 -22.46
CA ALA A 21 -5.86 -17.22 -22.06
C ALA A 21 -6.28 -16.06 -21.15
N ALA A 22 -5.37 -15.39 -20.44
CA ALA A 22 -5.69 -14.20 -19.62
C ALA A 22 -5.95 -12.93 -20.47
N LEU A 23 -5.30 -12.81 -21.64
CA LEU A 23 -5.65 -11.76 -22.61
C LEU A 23 -6.91 -12.11 -23.41
N GLU A 24 -7.16 -13.39 -23.69
CA GLU A 24 -8.34 -13.87 -24.45
C GLU A 24 -9.59 -14.06 -23.55
N ARG A 25 -9.40 -14.21 -22.24
CA ARG A 25 -10.40 -14.01 -21.19
C ARG A 25 -10.18 -12.65 -20.52
N ALA A 26 -9.99 -11.60 -21.31
CA ALA A 26 -10.45 -10.30 -20.84
C ALA A 26 -11.93 -10.51 -20.46
N PRO A 27 -12.33 -10.39 -19.19
CA PRO A 27 -13.72 -10.56 -18.83
C PRO A 27 -14.54 -9.65 -19.74
N ALA A 28 -15.69 -10.15 -20.19
CA ALA A 28 -16.72 -9.29 -20.74
C ALA A 28 -17.02 -8.24 -19.66
N VAL A 29 -16.39 -7.08 -19.82
CA VAL A 29 -16.61 -5.80 -19.14
C VAL A 29 -17.36 -5.97 -17.81
N GLY A 30 -16.61 -6.28 -16.75
CA GLY A 30 -17.06 -5.94 -15.41
C GLY A 30 -17.06 -4.41 -15.31
N SER A 31 -18.24 -3.78 -15.36
CA SER A 31 -18.52 -2.35 -15.08
C SER A 31 -17.66 -1.26 -15.76
N HIS A 32 -16.73 -1.57 -16.67
CA HIS A 32 -15.79 -0.59 -17.23
C HIS A 32 -15.70 -0.67 -18.75
N GLY A 33 -16.76 -0.21 -19.42
CA GLY A 33 -16.75 0.03 -20.87
C GLY A 33 -15.82 1.18 -21.26
N VAL A 34 -15.69 1.42 -22.57
CA VAL A 34 -15.02 2.62 -23.13
C VAL A 34 -15.44 3.86 -22.33
N GLY A 35 -14.47 4.62 -21.81
CA GLY A 35 -14.71 5.80 -20.97
C GLY A 35 -14.64 5.58 -19.45
N ALA A 36 -14.39 4.35 -18.98
CA ALA A 36 -14.03 4.12 -17.57
C ALA A 36 -12.79 4.94 -17.16
N ARG A 37 -12.78 5.45 -15.93
CA ARG A 37 -11.76 6.38 -15.43
C ARG A 37 -10.66 5.64 -14.69
N VAL A 38 -9.41 5.97 -15.00
CA VAL A 38 -8.24 5.49 -14.26
C VAL A 38 -7.29 6.66 -13.95
N ALA A 39 -6.90 6.79 -12.68
CA ALA A 39 -5.91 7.74 -12.23
C ALA A 39 -4.51 7.08 -12.22
N LEU A 40 -3.61 7.64 -13.01
CA LEU A 40 -2.20 7.25 -13.05
C LEU A 40 -1.40 8.22 -12.18
N VAL A 41 -0.70 7.71 -11.19
CA VAL A 41 -0.06 8.55 -10.16
C VAL A 41 1.45 8.45 -10.23
N ARG A 42 2.13 9.60 -10.26
CA ARG A 42 3.57 9.71 -9.98
C ARG A 42 3.73 10.69 -8.82
N PRO A 43 4.04 10.25 -7.59
CA PRO A 43 3.97 11.10 -6.41
C PRO A 43 5.16 12.09 -6.31
N SER A 44 5.45 12.84 -7.37
CA SER A 44 6.57 13.78 -7.46
C SER A 44 6.39 15.02 -6.59
N HIS A 45 5.18 15.31 -6.13
CA HIS A 45 4.89 16.44 -5.24
C HIS A 45 4.70 16.05 -3.78
N THR A 46 4.95 14.77 -3.45
CA THR A 46 5.00 14.29 -2.07
C THR A 46 6.44 14.05 -1.63
N LEU A 47 6.88 14.72 -0.56
CA LEU A 47 8.17 14.42 0.09
C LEU A 47 7.99 13.30 1.13
N PRO A 48 8.66 12.15 1.00
CA PRO A 48 8.67 11.14 2.06
C PRO A 48 9.64 11.53 3.19
N ILE A 49 9.11 11.70 4.40
CA ILE A 49 9.83 12.14 5.59
C ILE A 49 9.79 11.06 6.67
N SER A 50 10.95 10.69 7.20
CA SER A 50 11.10 9.78 8.34
C SER A 50 11.34 10.53 9.65
N LEU A 51 10.52 10.25 10.65
CA LEU A 51 10.67 10.78 12.01
C LEU A 51 11.86 10.17 12.77
N THR A 52 12.35 9.02 12.33
CA THR A 52 13.42 8.27 13.01
C THR A 52 14.68 8.11 12.14
N GLY A 53 14.75 8.82 11.01
CA GLY A 53 15.77 8.57 10.00
C GLY A 53 15.66 7.11 9.53
N THR A 54 16.73 6.32 9.70
CA THR A 54 16.76 4.91 9.30
C THR A 54 16.55 3.92 10.45
N ASP A 55 16.32 4.42 11.67
CA ASP A 55 16.21 3.59 12.86
C ASP A 55 14.82 2.98 12.96
N CYS A 56 14.78 1.66 13.21
CA CYS A 56 13.56 0.89 13.39
C CYS A 56 13.88 -0.30 14.29
N ALA A 57 13.17 -0.43 15.41
CA ALA A 57 13.41 -1.48 16.40
C ALA A 57 12.88 -2.85 15.93
N LEU A 58 11.79 -2.86 15.16
CA LEU A 58 11.16 -4.12 14.74
C LEU A 58 11.98 -4.95 13.75
N LYS A 59 12.71 -4.28 12.84
CA LYS A 59 13.46 -4.95 11.76
C LYS A 59 12.65 -6.08 11.09
N CYS A 60 11.40 -5.75 10.71
CA CYS A 60 10.39 -6.68 10.19
C CYS A 60 10.94 -7.60 9.10
N ALA A 61 10.42 -8.83 8.99
CA ALA A 61 10.86 -9.84 8.03
C ALA A 61 10.95 -9.33 6.59
N HIS A 62 9.94 -8.57 6.16
CA HIS A 62 9.78 -8.11 4.79
C HIS A 62 10.66 -6.90 4.45
N CYS A 63 10.85 -5.94 5.38
CA CYS A 63 11.56 -4.70 5.09
C CYS A 63 12.88 -4.51 5.83
N GLY A 64 13.08 -5.09 7.02
CA GLY A 64 14.29 -4.92 7.83
C GLY A 64 14.65 -3.46 8.18
N GLY A 65 13.73 -2.50 8.00
CA GLY A 65 13.99 -1.06 8.04
C GLY A 65 14.64 -0.48 6.77
N GLN A 66 14.85 -1.27 5.71
CA GLN A 66 15.43 -0.83 4.44
C GLN A 66 14.60 0.27 3.77
N TYR A 67 13.28 0.24 3.90
CA TYR A 67 12.39 1.23 3.26
C TYR A 67 12.61 2.65 3.78
N LEU A 68 13.07 2.80 5.03
CA LEU A 68 13.37 4.12 5.60
C LEU A 68 14.56 4.80 4.93
N LYS A 69 15.46 4.04 4.29
CA LYS A 69 16.63 4.60 3.58
C LYS A 69 16.24 5.45 2.37
N GLY A 70 15.03 5.25 1.83
CA GLY A 70 14.48 6.06 0.75
C GLY A 70 13.78 7.33 1.22
N MET A 71 13.77 7.62 2.51
CA MET A 71 13.06 8.75 3.12
C MET A 71 14.05 9.80 3.63
N VAL A 72 13.62 11.06 3.63
CA VAL A 72 14.41 12.17 4.19
C VAL A 72 14.19 12.24 5.70
N PRO A 73 15.25 12.23 6.53
CA PRO A 73 15.10 12.47 7.97
C PRO A 73 14.44 13.82 8.27
N ILE A 74 13.56 13.90 9.27
CA ILE A 74 12.77 15.10 9.56
C ILE A 74 13.61 16.35 9.90
N ASP A 75 14.77 16.17 10.52
CA ASP A 75 15.73 17.23 10.84
C ASP A 75 16.39 17.83 9.59
N GLN A 76 16.41 17.07 8.48
CA GLN A 76 16.99 17.47 7.19
C GLN A 76 15.90 17.80 6.15
N ALA A 77 14.63 17.67 6.51
CA ALA A 77 13.53 17.84 5.57
C ALA A 77 13.31 19.32 5.22
N GLY A 78 13.48 19.64 3.94
CA GLY A 78 12.99 20.85 3.29
C GLY A 78 11.89 20.50 2.29
N ALA A 79 10.69 21.03 2.51
CA ALA A 79 9.51 20.71 1.70
C ALA A 79 9.19 21.76 0.63
N ASP A 80 10.15 22.61 0.27
CA ASP A 80 9.98 23.59 -0.79
C ASP A 80 9.74 22.90 -2.14
N GLY A 81 8.73 23.36 -2.88
CA GLY A 81 8.29 22.72 -4.13
C GLY A 81 7.39 21.50 -3.95
N TYR A 82 7.21 20.99 -2.73
CA TYR A 82 6.28 19.91 -2.42
C TYR A 82 4.95 20.46 -1.92
N THR A 83 3.85 19.81 -2.31
CA THR A 83 2.49 20.16 -1.90
C THR A 83 1.91 19.18 -0.88
N SER A 84 2.58 18.05 -0.67
CA SER A 84 2.30 17.13 0.44
C SER A 84 3.58 16.50 1.00
N CYS A 85 3.44 15.88 2.17
CA CYS A 85 4.48 15.04 2.75
C CYS A 85 3.88 13.69 3.18
N LEU A 86 4.63 12.61 2.98
CA LEU A 86 4.35 11.32 3.60
C LEU A 86 5.17 11.26 4.88
N ILE A 87 4.52 11.27 6.03
CA ILE A 87 5.18 11.21 7.34
C ILE A 87 5.12 9.78 7.86
N SER A 88 6.28 9.19 8.10
CA SER A 88 6.41 7.84 8.66
C SER A 88 7.66 7.76 9.53
N GLY A 89 8.03 6.56 9.96
CA GLY A 89 9.27 6.29 10.67
C GLY A 89 9.39 4.82 10.99
N GLY A 90 10.51 4.45 11.58
CA GLY A 90 10.66 3.13 12.16
C GLY A 90 9.80 2.98 13.40
N CYS A 91 9.29 1.77 13.57
CA CYS A 91 8.48 1.42 14.73
C CYS A 91 9.35 1.06 15.94
N ASP A 92 8.84 1.37 17.13
CA ASP A 92 9.27 0.78 18.38
C ASP A 92 8.87 -0.70 18.48
N LEU A 93 9.25 -1.37 19.58
CA LEU A 93 8.94 -2.79 19.83
C LEU A 93 7.43 -3.07 20.03
N GLN A 94 6.60 -2.04 20.10
CA GLN A 94 5.13 -2.14 20.18
C GLN A 94 4.47 -1.86 18.82
N GLY A 95 5.26 -1.63 17.77
CA GLY A 95 4.75 -1.39 16.42
C GLY A 95 4.31 0.03 16.17
N ARG A 96 4.77 1.00 16.98
CA ARG A 96 4.33 2.40 16.93
C ARG A 96 5.44 3.28 16.38
N VAL A 97 5.06 4.24 15.54
CA VAL A 97 5.97 5.31 15.12
C VAL A 97 6.03 6.37 16.24
N PRO A 98 7.20 6.92 16.60
CA PRO A 98 7.30 7.93 17.66
C PRO A 98 6.82 9.32 17.19
N LEU A 99 5.50 9.52 17.16
CA LEU A 99 4.85 10.71 16.60
C LEU A 99 5.09 12.02 17.38
N GLY A 100 5.43 11.92 18.66
CA GLY A 100 5.63 13.08 19.52
C GLY A 100 6.98 13.80 19.33
N ALA A 101 7.86 13.26 18.48
CA ALA A 101 9.15 13.88 18.19
C ALA A 101 8.99 15.05 17.21
N SER A 102 9.82 16.08 17.36
CA SER A 102 9.99 17.14 16.35
C SER A 102 8.72 17.90 15.96
N LEU A 103 7.81 18.15 16.91
CA LEU A 103 6.53 18.85 16.68
C LEU A 103 6.71 20.23 16.03
N ASP A 104 7.74 20.99 16.41
CA ASP A 104 8.04 22.29 15.81
C ASP A 104 8.37 22.15 14.32
N ARG A 105 9.17 21.13 13.95
CA ARG A 105 9.46 20.83 12.54
C ARG A 105 8.21 20.39 11.78
N LEU A 106 7.36 19.58 12.41
CA LEU A 106 6.09 19.17 11.80
C LEU A 106 5.19 20.38 11.52
N ALA A 107 5.11 21.33 12.45
CA ALA A 107 4.36 22.57 12.27
C ALA A 107 4.87 23.39 11.09
N GLU A 108 6.19 23.55 10.98
CA GLU A 108 6.82 24.27 9.87
C GLU A 108 6.58 23.58 8.52
N LEU A 109 6.74 22.26 8.47
CA LEU A 109 6.57 21.47 7.26
C LEU A 109 5.11 21.43 6.81
N HIS A 110 4.15 21.41 7.75
CA HIS A 110 2.72 21.34 7.45
C HIS A 110 2.18 22.64 6.85
N SER A 111 2.81 23.78 7.11
CA SER A 111 2.35 25.08 6.63
C SER A 111 2.12 25.10 5.10
N GLY A 112 0.84 25.08 4.71
CA GLY A 112 0.41 25.06 3.31
C GLY A 112 0.50 23.72 2.58
N ARG A 113 0.75 22.61 3.30
CA ARG A 113 0.93 21.25 2.75
C ARG A 113 0.03 20.25 3.46
N LEU A 114 -0.26 19.15 2.77
CA LEU A 114 -1.03 18.04 3.35
C LEU A 114 -0.11 16.92 3.81
N PHE A 115 -0.39 16.31 4.96
CA PHE A 115 0.34 15.16 5.45
C PHE A 115 -0.44 13.86 5.28
N ASN A 116 0.21 12.86 4.68
CA ASN A 116 -0.19 11.48 4.75
C ASN A 116 0.63 10.75 5.82
N TRP A 117 -0.03 10.33 6.89
CA TRP A 117 0.61 9.69 8.03
C TRP A 117 0.60 8.17 7.94
N HIS A 118 1.74 7.56 8.25
CA HIS A 118 1.86 6.15 8.60
C HIS A 118 2.27 6.08 10.08
N VAL A 119 1.33 5.71 10.94
CA VAL A 119 1.48 5.86 12.40
C VAL A 119 1.83 4.56 13.14
N GLY A 120 1.79 3.42 12.44
CA GLY A 120 1.85 2.10 13.09
C GLY A 120 0.68 1.89 14.05
N LEU A 121 0.86 1.07 15.08
CA LEU A 121 -0.15 0.78 16.11
C LEU A 121 -0.26 1.88 17.19
N ALA A 122 -0.14 3.15 16.78
CA ALA A 122 -0.20 4.29 17.70
C ALA A 122 -1.52 4.32 18.48
N SER A 123 -1.43 4.64 19.77
CA SER A 123 -2.56 4.89 20.66
C SER A 123 -3.10 6.31 20.51
N GLU A 124 -4.29 6.54 21.06
CA GLU A 124 -4.91 7.87 21.10
C GLU A 124 -4.03 8.92 21.81
N ARG A 125 -3.23 8.49 22.80
CA ARG A 125 -2.26 9.35 23.47
C ARG A 125 -1.14 9.79 22.53
N GLU A 126 -0.70 8.91 21.64
CA GLU A 126 0.43 9.15 20.74
C GLU A 126 0.04 9.99 19.53
N ILE A 127 -1.19 9.88 19.03
CA ILE A 127 -1.65 10.72 17.92
C ILE A 127 -2.07 12.13 18.38
N ARG A 128 -2.41 12.32 19.66
CA ARG A 128 -2.93 13.59 20.18
C ARG A 128 -2.05 14.81 19.82
N PRO A 129 -0.71 14.76 19.92
CA PRO A 129 0.14 15.89 19.57
C PRO A 129 0.13 16.25 18.08
N ILE A 130 -0.20 15.31 17.19
CA ILE A 130 -0.17 15.51 15.74
C ILE A 130 -1.56 15.79 15.14
N LEU A 131 -2.63 15.78 15.94
CA LEU A 131 -4.00 16.05 15.46
C LEU A 131 -4.13 17.34 14.63
N PRO A 132 -3.46 18.46 14.97
CA PRO A 132 -3.50 19.67 14.13
C PRO A 132 -2.95 19.49 12.71
N TYR A 133 -2.19 18.42 12.46
CA TYR A 133 -1.49 18.12 11.21
C TYR A 133 -1.97 16.81 10.58
N LEU A 134 -3.02 16.18 11.10
CA LEU A 134 -3.50 14.86 10.68
C LEU A 134 -4.53 14.99 9.54
N ASP A 135 -4.04 15.22 8.32
CA ASP A 135 -4.94 15.35 7.15
C ASP A 135 -5.48 13.99 6.68
N VAL A 136 -4.61 12.99 6.57
CA VAL A 136 -4.99 11.62 6.22
C VAL A 136 -4.01 10.62 6.81
N VAL A 137 -4.50 9.43 7.13
CA VAL A 137 -3.69 8.30 7.59
C VAL A 137 -3.77 7.15 6.60
N SER A 138 -2.62 6.73 6.07
CA SER A 138 -2.43 5.43 5.44
C SER A 138 -2.19 4.40 6.55
N PHE A 139 -3.13 3.48 6.76
CA PHE A 139 -3.04 2.52 7.86
C PHE A 139 -2.98 1.08 7.34
N ASP A 140 -1.88 0.37 7.63
CA ASP A 140 -1.73 -1.02 7.27
C ASP A 140 -2.67 -1.92 8.09
N ILE A 141 -3.42 -2.78 7.41
CA ILE A 141 -4.31 -3.78 8.01
C ILE A 141 -3.73 -5.18 7.79
N VAL A 142 -3.80 -6.01 8.83
CA VAL A 142 -3.36 -7.40 8.80
C VAL A 142 -4.47 -8.26 9.39
N GLY A 143 -4.86 -9.32 8.69
CA GLY A 143 -6.00 -10.17 9.05
C GLY A 143 -5.65 -11.51 9.71
N ASP A 144 -4.39 -11.71 10.12
CA ASP A 144 -3.94 -12.94 10.80
C ASP A 144 -2.87 -12.68 11.86
N ASP A 145 -3.09 -13.19 13.07
CA ASP A 145 -2.17 -13.03 14.21
C ASP A 145 -0.80 -13.69 13.95
N ARG A 146 -0.74 -14.78 13.18
CA ARG A 146 0.54 -15.40 12.85
C ARG A 146 1.32 -14.55 11.87
N THR A 147 0.64 -13.93 10.90
CA THR A 147 1.27 -12.92 10.03
C THR A 147 1.84 -11.77 10.83
N ILE A 148 1.09 -11.24 11.80
CA ILE A 148 1.57 -10.14 12.65
C ILE A 148 2.85 -10.56 13.41
N ARG A 149 2.81 -11.72 14.08
CA ARG A 149 3.92 -12.22 14.88
C ARG A 149 5.15 -12.56 14.03
N GLU A 150 4.98 -13.29 12.93
CA GLU A 150 6.08 -13.72 12.08
C GLU A 150 6.73 -12.53 11.36
N VAL A 151 5.91 -11.66 10.76
CA VAL A 151 6.41 -10.61 9.87
C VAL A 151 6.95 -9.42 10.67
N TYR A 152 6.21 -8.96 11.67
CA TYR A 152 6.59 -7.76 12.43
C TYR A 152 7.32 -8.09 13.74
N GLY A 153 7.28 -9.33 14.22
CA GLY A 153 7.83 -9.69 15.53
C GLY A 153 7.00 -9.14 16.69
N LEU A 154 5.73 -8.79 16.45
CA LEU A 154 4.86 -8.16 17.43
C LEU A 154 4.02 -9.21 18.19
N ASP A 155 3.80 -8.97 19.48
CA ASP A 155 2.75 -9.64 20.25
C ASP A 155 1.42 -8.88 20.18
N ALA A 156 1.13 -8.35 18.99
CA ALA A 156 -0.13 -7.72 18.66
C ALA A 156 -1.06 -8.71 17.95
N THR A 157 -2.35 -8.40 17.98
CA THR A 157 -3.40 -9.21 17.36
C THR A 157 -4.13 -8.43 16.27
N VAL A 158 -4.87 -9.13 15.43
CA VAL A 158 -5.83 -8.53 14.48
C VAL A 158 -6.78 -7.57 15.21
N ALA A 159 -7.16 -7.88 16.45
CA ALA A 159 -8.01 -7.01 17.24
C ALA A 159 -7.33 -5.67 17.60
N ASP A 160 -6.01 -5.64 17.77
CA ASP A 160 -5.25 -4.39 17.95
C ASP A 160 -5.30 -3.51 16.71
N TYR A 161 -5.09 -4.09 15.53
CA TYR A 161 -5.22 -3.37 14.25
C TYR A 161 -6.63 -2.79 14.07
N LYS A 162 -7.68 -3.59 14.34
CA LYS A 162 -9.07 -3.13 14.26
C LYS A 162 -9.36 -1.99 15.25
N ARG A 163 -8.88 -2.10 16.49
CA ARG A 163 -9.02 -1.05 17.51
C ARG A 163 -8.32 0.24 17.10
N THR A 164 -7.09 0.14 16.60
CA THR A 164 -6.32 1.31 16.14
C THR A 164 -6.98 1.97 14.94
N TYR A 165 -7.43 1.20 13.95
CA TYR A 165 -8.19 1.72 12.81
C TYR A 165 -9.45 2.49 13.25
N ALA A 166 -10.26 1.87 14.11
CA ALA A 166 -11.46 2.52 14.64
C ALA A 166 -11.13 3.79 15.45
N MET A 167 -10.04 3.76 16.23
CA MET A 167 -9.54 4.91 16.97
C MET A 167 -9.17 6.06 16.04
N LEU A 168 -8.35 5.80 15.01
CA LEU A 168 -7.90 6.80 14.05
C LEU A 168 -9.06 7.45 13.28
N ARG A 169 -10.07 6.66 12.92
CA ARG A 169 -11.26 7.17 12.20
C ARG A 169 -12.12 8.15 12.99
N ARG A 170 -12.00 8.17 14.32
CA ARG A 170 -12.66 9.19 15.16
C ARG A 170 -11.99 10.56 15.04
N HIS A 171 -10.76 10.60 14.54
CA HIS A 171 -9.91 11.79 14.52
C HIS A 171 -9.61 12.32 13.12
N GLY A 172 -9.77 11.52 12.07
CA GLY A 172 -9.54 11.98 10.71
C GLY A 172 -9.79 10.91 9.65
N ARG A 173 -9.43 11.23 8.40
CA ARG A 173 -9.57 10.32 7.27
C ARG A 173 -8.52 9.20 7.36
N VAL A 174 -8.97 7.95 7.25
CA VAL A 174 -8.09 6.77 7.28
C VAL A 174 -8.34 5.92 6.05
N VAL A 175 -7.28 5.65 5.29
CA VAL A 175 -7.34 4.78 4.11
C VAL A 175 -6.57 3.49 4.41
N PRO A 176 -7.26 2.34 4.52
CA PRO A 176 -6.62 1.06 4.79
C PRO A 176 -5.69 0.67 3.65
N HIS A 177 -4.53 0.13 4.03
CA HIS A 177 -3.55 -0.48 3.15
C HIS A 177 -3.49 -1.98 3.47
N LEU A 178 -3.62 -2.82 2.45
CA LEU A 178 -3.55 -4.27 2.59
C LEU A 178 -2.42 -4.80 1.71
N THR A 179 -1.41 -5.39 2.34
CA THR A 179 -0.27 -5.99 1.62
C THR A 179 -0.58 -7.46 1.32
N LEU A 180 -0.67 -7.78 0.04
CA LEU A 180 -0.95 -9.12 -0.46
C LEU A 180 0.32 -9.98 -0.39
N GLY A 181 0.20 -11.17 0.21
CA GLY A 181 1.32 -12.08 0.40
C GLY A 181 2.30 -11.59 1.47
N LEU A 182 1.82 -10.83 2.46
CA LEU A 182 2.70 -10.27 3.50
C LEU A 182 3.46 -11.37 4.25
N TYR A 183 2.87 -12.57 4.37
CA TYR A 183 3.52 -13.75 4.94
C TYR A 183 4.43 -14.44 3.90
N GLY A 184 5.52 -13.77 3.51
CA GLY A 184 6.55 -14.37 2.67
C GLY A 184 6.08 -14.78 1.26
N GLY A 185 5.00 -14.16 0.75
CA GLY A 185 4.36 -14.53 -0.52
C GLY A 185 3.10 -15.37 -0.38
N GLU A 186 2.84 -15.94 0.79
CA GLU A 186 1.67 -16.77 1.04
C GLU A 186 0.47 -15.93 1.44
N TRP A 187 -0.70 -16.35 0.95
CA TRP A 187 -2.00 -15.82 1.35
C TRP A 187 -2.31 -16.25 2.78
N ARG A 188 -2.38 -15.28 3.70
CA ARG A 188 -2.68 -15.49 5.11
C ARG A 188 -3.30 -14.25 5.75
N GLY A 189 -4.64 -14.24 5.73
CA GLY A 189 -5.47 -13.25 6.43
C GLY A 189 -6.04 -12.14 5.55
N GLU A 190 -5.61 -12.02 4.28
CA GLU A 190 -6.06 -10.98 3.36
C GLU A 190 -7.57 -11.02 3.12
N ASP A 191 -8.16 -12.21 2.89
CA ASP A 191 -9.62 -12.33 2.71
C ASP A 191 -10.38 -11.92 3.99
N ARG A 192 -9.90 -12.31 5.18
CA ARG A 192 -10.51 -11.88 6.46
C ARG A 192 -10.40 -10.39 6.69
N ALA A 193 -9.29 -9.78 6.27
CA ALA A 193 -9.09 -8.34 6.34
C ALA A 193 -10.05 -7.62 5.38
N LEU A 194 -10.21 -8.14 4.16
CA LEU A 194 -11.13 -7.62 3.15
C LEU A 194 -12.59 -7.70 3.61
N GLU A 195 -13.03 -8.86 4.09
CA GLU A 195 -14.38 -9.06 4.64
C GLU A 195 -14.68 -8.07 5.78
N TRP A 196 -13.74 -7.92 6.71
CA TRP A 196 -13.91 -6.96 7.79
C TRP A 196 -13.98 -5.51 7.29
N LEU A 197 -13.14 -5.14 6.31
CA LEU A 197 -13.09 -3.79 5.73
C LEU A 197 -14.37 -3.40 4.99
N ALA A 198 -15.07 -4.36 4.37
CA ALA A 198 -16.35 -4.13 3.70
C ALA A 198 -17.38 -3.46 4.62
N ASP A 199 -17.40 -3.87 5.90
CA ASP A 199 -18.34 -3.34 6.89
C ASP A 199 -17.87 -2.03 7.55
N GLN A 200 -16.67 -1.53 7.22
CA GLN A 200 -16.14 -0.34 7.89
C GLN A 200 -16.53 0.96 7.20
N GLY A 201 -17.00 0.95 5.95
CA GLY A 201 -17.25 2.20 5.21
C GLY A 201 -15.96 2.98 4.96
N ALA A 202 -14.91 2.29 4.50
CA ALA A 202 -13.67 2.92 4.06
C ALA A 202 -13.90 3.72 2.76
N GLU A 203 -13.19 4.84 2.59
CA GLU A 203 -13.33 5.66 1.37
C GLU A 203 -12.64 5.06 0.13
N ALA A 204 -11.70 4.15 0.36
CA ALA A 204 -10.96 3.38 -0.62
C ALA A 204 -10.22 2.24 0.08
N LEU A 205 -9.79 1.23 -0.67
CA LEU A 205 -8.79 0.25 -0.24
C LEU A 205 -7.53 0.39 -1.09
N VAL A 206 -6.36 0.55 -0.46
CA VAL A 206 -5.08 0.50 -1.17
C VAL A 206 -4.50 -0.91 -1.04
N LEU A 207 -4.27 -1.55 -2.17
CA LEU A 207 -3.59 -2.83 -2.25
C LEU A 207 -2.10 -2.61 -2.51
N LEU A 208 -1.27 -3.34 -1.79
CA LEU A 208 0.17 -3.45 -1.99
C LEU A 208 0.51 -4.91 -2.25
N VAL A 209 1.70 -5.18 -2.78
CA VAL A 209 2.21 -6.56 -2.93
C VAL A 209 3.54 -6.65 -2.20
N MET A 210 3.73 -7.74 -1.45
CA MET A 210 4.99 -8.04 -0.79
C MET A 210 6.16 -7.95 -1.78
N VAL A 211 7.24 -7.29 -1.36
CA VAL A 211 8.49 -7.18 -2.13
C VAL A 211 9.57 -7.99 -1.43
N PRO A 212 10.20 -8.97 -2.11
CA PRO A 212 11.35 -9.68 -1.58
C PRO A 212 12.54 -8.72 -1.52
N THR A 213 12.67 -8.05 -0.38
CA THR A 213 13.58 -6.92 -0.23
C THR A 213 14.98 -7.45 0.05
N PRO A 214 16.01 -7.08 -0.75
CA PRO A 214 17.36 -7.58 -0.53
C PRO A 214 17.88 -7.30 0.89
N GLY A 215 18.54 -8.28 1.49
CA GLY A 215 19.11 -8.16 2.84
C GLY A 215 18.09 -8.20 3.98
N THR A 216 16.88 -8.73 3.73
CA THR A 216 15.86 -8.99 4.77
C THR A 216 15.63 -10.49 4.91
N ARG A 217 14.86 -10.92 5.93
CA ARG A 217 14.53 -12.34 6.11
C ARG A 217 13.72 -12.92 4.95
N TYR A 218 13.02 -12.05 4.21
CA TYR A 218 12.20 -12.45 3.06
C TYR A 218 12.86 -12.10 1.72
N ALA A 219 14.18 -11.87 1.69
CA ALA A 219 14.90 -11.56 0.46
C ALA A 219 14.77 -12.67 -0.59
N ASP A 220 14.70 -13.93 -0.16
CA ASP A 220 14.63 -15.11 -1.03
C ASP A 220 13.21 -15.69 -1.16
N CYS A 221 12.20 -14.99 -0.64
CA CYS A 221 10.80 -15.37 -0.82
C CYS A 221 10.30 -14.94 -2.21
N CYS A 222 9.25 -15.60 -2.71
CA CYS A 222 8.55 -15.16 -3.91
C CYS A 222 7.34 -14.28 -3.54
N PRO A 223 7.00 -13.23 -4.29
CA PRO A 223 5.69 -12.59 -4.15
C PRO A 223 4.57 -13.56 -4.60
N PRO A 224 3.28 -13.28 -4.27
CA PRO A 224 2.16 -14.01 -4.86
C PRO A 224 2.20 -13.94 -6.39
N SER A 225 1.64 -14.94 -7.08
CA SER A 225 1.58 -14.91 -8.54
C SER A 225 0.70 -13.75 -9.03
N VAL A 226 1.01 -13.20 -10.20
CA VAL A 226 0.23 -12.11 -10.81
C VAL A 226 -1.25 -12.49 -10.92
N ASN A 227 -1.55 -13.70 -11.41
CA ASN A 227 -2.93 -14.18 -11.52
C ASN A 227 -3.64 -14.21 -10.16
N SER A 228 -2.99 -14.70 -9.10
CA SER A 228 -3.61 -14.72 -7.77
C SER A 228 -3.90 -13.32 -7.22
N VAL A 229 -3.05 -12.34 -7.53
CA VAL A 229 -3.28 -10.94 -7.18
C VAL A 229 -4.45 -10.36 -7.96
N VAL A 230 -4.54 -10.65 -9.27
CA VAL A 230 -5.67 -10.24 -10.11
C VAL A 230 -6.99 -10.83 -9.60
N ASP A 231 -7.00 -12.13 -9.30
CA ASP A 231 -8.19 -12.79 -8.72
C ASP A 231 -8.61 -12.13 -7.40
N PHE A 232 -7.66 -11.69 -6.57
CA PHE A 232 -7.95 -10.96 -5.33
C PHE A 232 -8.53 -9.57 -5.60
N ILE A 233 -7.99 -8.84 -6.59
CA ILE A 233 -8.51 -7.52 -6.99
C ILE A 233 -9.97 -7.62 -7.42
N GLU A 234 -10.30 -8.59 -8.27
CA GLU A 234 -11.68 -8.82 -8.73
C GLU A 234 -12.61 -9.14 -7.56
N ARG A 235 -12.18 -10.05 -6.67
CA ARG A 235 -12.93 -10.35 -5.43
C ARG A 235 -13.11 -9.12 -4.55
N ALA A 236 -12.06 -8.30 -4.39
CA ALA A 236 -12.13 -7.07 -3.62
C ALA A 236 -13.17 -6.11 -4.21
N GLY A 237 -13.25 -5.95 -5.52
CA GLY A 237 -14.30 -5.16 -6.17
C GLY A 237 -15.71 -5.66 -5.86
N VAL A 238 -15.92 -6.99 -5.88
CA VAL A 238 -17.22 -7.59 -5.54
C VAL A 238 -17.59 -7.39 -4.07
N VAL A 239 -16.65 -7.66 -3.15
CA VAL A 239 -16.89 -7.58 -1.70
C VAL A 239 -17.09 -6.14 -1.23
N LEU A 240 -16.37 -5.19 -1.83
CA LEU A 240 -16.38 -3.77 -1.44
C LEU A 240 -17.46 -2.94 -2.15
N GLY A 241 -18.06 -3.45 -3.23
CA GLY A 241 -19.06 -2.76 -4.01
C GLY A 241 -18.54 -1.43 -4.56
N ASP A 242 -19.11 -0.32 -4.09
CA ASP A 242 -18.78 1.02 -4.58
C ASP A 242 -17.47 1.59 -3.99
N VAL A 243 -16.86 0.93 -2.99
CA VAL A 243 -15.60 1.41 -2.40
C VAL A 243 -14.45 1.15 -3.39
N PRO A 244 -13.76 2.21 -3.85
CA PRO A 244 -12.78 2.07 -4.91
C PRO A 244 -11.50 1.36 -4.44
N VAL A 245 -10.96 0.51 -5.30
CA VAL A 245 -9.69 -0.21 -5.08
C VAL A 245 -8.55 0.48 -5.82
N TYR A 246 -7.47 0.76 -5.11
CA TYR A 246 -6.24 1.37 -5.63
C TYR A 246 -5.10 0.36 -5.58
N LEU A 247 -4.17 0.44 -6.54
CA LEU A 247 -2.89 -0.28 -6.49
C LEU A 247 -1.77 0.70 -6.09
N GLY A 248 -1.30 0.56 -4.85
CA GLY A 248 -0.29 1.43 -4.25
C GLY A 248 1.13 1.21 -4.77
N CYS A 249 2.09 1.98 -4.26
CA CYS A 249 3.46 2.03 -4.80
C CYS A 249 4.31 0.78 -4.52
N MET A 250 4.05 0.08 -3.40
CA MET A 250 4.80 -1.10 -2.97
C MET A 250 4.27 -2.34 -3.69
N ARG A 251 5.08 -2.83 -4.62
CA ARG A 251 4.95 -4.11 -5.32
C ARG A 251 6.26 -4.42 -6.04
N PRO A 252 6.58 -5.69 -6.36
CA PRO A 252 7.82 -6.00 -7.06
C PRO A 252 7.99 -5.18 -8.35
N GLY A 253 9.23 -4.86 -8.70
CA GLY A 253 9.57 -4.13 -9.93
C GLY A 253 9.66 -5.06 -11.15
N GLY A 254 10.33 -4.59 -12.21
CA GLY A 254 10.70 -5.43 -13.35
C GLY A 254 9.51 -6.08 -14.07
N ARG A 255 9.69 -7.34 -14.50
CA ARG A 255 8.69 -8.14 -15.22
C ARG A 255 7.37 -8.24 -14.47
N TYR A 256 7.42 -8.52 -13.16
CA TYR A 256 6.23 -8.65 -12.32
C TYR A 256 5.31 -7.42 -12.41
N ARG A 257 5.88 -6.21 -12.32
CA ARG A 257 5.11 -4.97 -12.42
C ARG A 257 4.57 -4.71 -13.83
N GLN A 258 5.36 -5.02 -14.85
CA GLN A 258 4.94 -4.85 -16.25
C GLN A 258 3.76 -5.76 -16.60
N GLU A 259 3.65 -6.91 -15.94
CA GLU A 259 2.55 -7.86 -16.11
C GLU A 259 1.35 -7.52 -15.23
N LEU A 260 1.56 -7.26 -13.93
CA LEU A 260 0.47 -7.00 -12.99
C LEU A 260 -0.27 -5.70 -13.28
N ASP A 261 0.44 -4.60 -13.53
CA ASP A 261 -0.20 -3.27 -13.61
C ASP A 261 -1.31 -3.17 -14.67
N PRO A 262 -1.14 -3.63 -15.93
CA PRO A 262 -2.23 -3.61 -16.90
C PRO A 262 -3.38 -4.53 -16.49
N LEU A 263 -3.10 -5.72 -15.96
CA LEU A 263 -4.13 -6.66 -15.52
C LEU A 263 -4.93 -6.13 -14.32
N ALA A 264 -4.26 -5.42 -13.40
CA ALA A 264 -4.90 -4.78 -12.26
C ALA A 264 -5.90 -3.70 -12.69
N ILE A 265 -5.54 -2.88 -13.70
CA ILE A 265 -6.48 -1.90 -14.28
C ILE A 265 -7.66 -2.62 -14.94
N ALA A 266 -7.39 -3.69 -15.71
CA ALA A 266 -8.46 -4.48 -16.34
C ALA A 266 -9.39 -5.15 -15.30
N ALA A 267 -8.86 -5.51 -14.13
CA ALA A 267 -9.60 -6.07 -13.01
C ALA A 267 -10.36 -5.02 -12.16
N GLY A 268 -10.33 -3.74 -12.54
CA GLY A 268 -11.13 -2.69 -11.91
C GLY A 268 -10.39 -1.77 -10.94
N VAL A 269 -9.06 -1.80 -10.89
CA VAL A 269 -8.30 -0.78 -10.16
C VAL A 269 -8.49 0.59 -10.81
N VAL A 270 -9.01 1.56 -10.05
CA VAL A 270 -9.31 2.90 -10.55
C VAL A 270 -8.18 3.91 -10.32
N ARG A 271 -7.15 3.56 -9.54
CA ARG A 271 -5.96 4.38 -9.31
C ARG A 271 -4.73 3.52 -9.13
N ILE A 272 -3.63 3.85 -9.81
CA ILE A 272 -2.36 3.11 -9.73
C ILE A 272 -1.17 4.04 -9.54
N VAL A 273 -0.31 3.74 -8.56
CA VAL A 273 0.89 4.51 -8.26
C VAL A 273 2.13 3.94 -8.93
N ASN A 274 2.93 4.84 -9.51
CA ASN A 274 4.14 4.50 -10.27
C ASN A 274 3.86 3.40 -11.31
N PRO A 275 2.90 3.62 -12.23
CA PRO A 275 2.49 2.60 -13.18
C PRO A 275 3.64 2.24 -14.12
N ALA A 276 3.75 0.95 -14.44
CA ALA A 276 4.60 0.45 -15.50
C ALA A 276 4.16 0.99 -16.87
N ARG A 277 5.12 1.08 -17.80
CA ARG A 277 4.86 1.53 -19.18
C ARG A 277 3.72 0.73 -19.84
N ALA A 278 3.72 -0.60 -19.67
CA ALA A 278 2.69 -1.48 -20.23
C ALA A 278 1.26 -1.09 -19.78
N ALA A 279 1.07 -0.65 -18.54
CA ALA A 279 -0.23 -0.24 -18.02
C ALA A 279 -0.70 1.09 -18.63
N VAL A 280 0.22 2.03 -18.82
CA VAL A 280 -0.07 3.30 -19.50
C VAL A 280 -0.49 3.05 -20.95
N GLU A 281 0.28 2.22 -21.66
CA GLU A 281 0.01 1.87 -23.06
C GLU A 281 -1.32 1.14 -23.22
N MET A 282 -1.61 0.18 -22.34
CA MET A 282 -2.87 -0.54 -22.33
C MET A 282 -4.05 0.40 -22.07
N ALA A 283 -3.98 1.27 -21.06
CA ALA A 283 -5.06 2.20 -20.73
C ALA A 283 -5.41 3.15 -21.90
N LEU A 284 -4.39 3.63 -22.62
CA LEU A 284 -4.56 4.45 -23.81
C LEU A 284 -5.15 3.64 -24.99
N ALA A 285 -4.65 2.42 -25.23
CA ALA A 285 -5.13 1.55 -26.28
C ALA A 285 -6.61 1.17 -26.10
N GLN A 286 -7.05 0.96 -24.85
CA GLN A 286 -8.44 0.68 -24.50
C GLN A 286 -9.34 1.92 -24.43
N ARG A 287 -8.80 3.13 -24.72
CA ARG A 287 -9.52 4.41 -24.68
C ARG A 287 -10.17 4.68 -23.32
N LEU A 288 -9.47 4.34 -22.24
CA LEU A 288 -9.86 4.72 -20.89
C LEU A 288 -9.73 6.23 -20.71
N SER A 289 -10.53 6.81 -19.82
CA SER A 289 -10.38 8.20 -19.39
C SER A 289 -9.25 8.28 -18.36
N VAL A 290 -8.06 8.63 -18.85
CA VAL A 290 -6.83 8.70 -18.04
C VAL A 290 -6.65 10.09 -17.43
N SER A 291 -6.42 10.16 -16.13
CA SER A 291 -5.93 11.37 -15.45
C SER A 291 -4.58 11.13 -14.80
N TRP A 292 -3.70 12.13 -14.85
CA TRP A 292 -2.42 12.10 -14.14
C TRP A 292 -2.51 12.88 -12.83
N GLU A 293 -2.03 12.27 -11.74
CA GLU A 293 -1.97 12.86 -10.40
C GLU A 293 -0.52 12.84 -9.88
N ASN A 294 -0.15 13.85 -9.08
CA ASN A 294 1.24 14.05 -8.62
C ASN A 294 1.46 13.84 -7.12
N GLU A 295 0.42 13.47 -6.38
CA GLU A 295 0.45 13.28 -4.92
C GLU A 295 0.46 11.79 -4.56
N CYS A 296 0.73 11.46 -3.29
CA CYS A 296 0.59 10.10 -2.78
C CYS A 296 -0.86 9.57 -2.92
N CYS A 297 -1.03 8.24 -2.99
CA CYS A 297 -2.29 7.55 -3.32
C CYS A 297 -3.55 7.95 -2.54
N VAL A 298 -3.39 8.50 -1.34
CA VAL A 298 -4.49 8.87 -0.44
C VAL A 298 -4.72 10.37 -0.34
N ILE A 299 -3.83 11.18 -0.92
CA ILE A 299 -3.97 12.63 -0.94
C ILE A 299 -4.96 12.98 -2.05
N ARG A 300 -6.04 13.65 -1.66
CA ARG A 300 -7.01 14.24 -2.58
C ARG A 300 -6.90 15.74 -2.42
N ARG A 301 -6.50 16.43 -3.48
CA ARG A 301 -6.54 17.90 -3.49
C ARG A 301 -7.95 18.35 -3.86
N PRO A 302 -8.47 19.42 -3.22
CA PRO A 302 -9.70 20.08 -3.63
C PRO A 302 -9.63 20.55 -5.09
#